data_AF-J8QF44-F1
#
_entry.id   AF-J8QF44-F1
#
_cell.length_a   1.000
_cell.length_b   1.000
_cell.length_c   1.000
_cell.angle_alpha   90.00
_cell.angle_beta   90.00
_cell.angle_gamma   90.00
#
_symmetry.space_group_name_H-M   'P 1'
#
loop_
_entity.id
_entity.type
_entity.pdbx_description
1 polymer ?
#
loop_
_entity_poly.entity_id
_entity_poly.type
_entity_poly.pdbx_seq_one_letter_code
_entity_poly.pdbx_strand_id
1 'polypeptide(L)'
;ILRAVLDAGDDGMTEDEFGLRIVKALGFTAGNKEARIHWLLDPEAGAVVREDAQRSLAKVLGHRLWTDLRRGWRYTNPSLSVLKLIDVAFIGLDEVAEDSERLAAILPDIATLGISQRKEMLKTILGAMLDGLAVGTEALDLTVLDSVAQKSRNLLRTPWSIDAKETPRSRTTLFLQAPGKDRVGLREEQTMVRAGHNSRIGRLINRRSVIGTKLGKDDYLTVLTSLMELLAREGLVSRVDVDAELQGWRLSPSAVRIIPGEAIRVGT
;
A
#
# COMPACT_ATOMS: atom_id res chain seq x y z
N ILE A 1 12.72 1.36 8.92
CA ILE A 1 11.25 1.29 8.94
C ILE A 1 10.77 1.11 10.37
N LEU A 2 11.00 -0.04 11.02
CA LEU A 2 10.50 -0.31 12.38
C LEU A 2 10.80 0.82 13.37
N ARG A 3 12.05 1.30 13.43
CA ARG A 3 12.41 2.42 14.32
C ARG A 3 11.55 3.67 14.10
N ALA A 4 11.32 4.05 12.84
CA ALA A 4 10.48 5.20 12.49
C ALA A 4 9.02 5.02 12.91
N VAL A 5 8.50 3.78 12.83
CA VAL A 5 7.14 3.44 13.28
C VAL A 5 7.05 3.48 14.81
N LEU A 6 8.07 2.99 15.52
CA LEU A 6 8.12 3.05 16.99
C LEU A 6 8.21 4.49 17.49
N ASP A 7 9.03 5.33 16.84
CA ASP A 7 9.14 6.75 17.17
C ASP A 7 7.83 7.51 16.87
N ALA A 8 6.98 6.98 15.98
CA ALA A 8 5.66 7.54 15.68
C ALA A 8 4.56 7.12 16.67
N GLY A 9 4.77 6.02 17.42
CA GLY A 9 3.78 5.51 18.37
C GLY A 9 2.43 5.18 17.73
N ASP A 10 1.35 5.33 18.50
CA ASP A 10 -0.01 5.01 18.04
C ASP A 10 -0.57 6.01 17.02
N ASP A 11 -0.01 7.23 16.93
CA ASP A 11 -0.34 8.19 15.87
C ASP A 11 0.04 7.66 14.49
N GLY A 12 1.03 6.77 14.44
CA GLY A 12 1.50 6.13 13.22
C GLY A 12 2.17 7.10 12.25
N MET A 13 2.48 6.57 11.06
CA MET A 13 3.06 7.32 9.96
C MET A 13 2.06 7.43 8.81
N THR A 14 1.96 8.61 8.21
CA THR A 14 1.21 8.87 6.97
C THR A 14 2.13 8.78 5.75
N GLU A 15 1.55 8.61 4.55
CA GLU A 15 2.30 8.38 3.31
C GLU A 15 3.35 9.46 3.01
N ASP A 16 3.01 10.73 3.22
CA ASP A 16 3.88 11.88 2.99
C ASP A 16 5.12 11.89 3.92
N GLU A 17 5.00 11.23 5.07
CA GLU A 17 6.05 11.14 6.07
C GLU A 17 6.94 9.90 5.91
N PHE A 18 6.50 8.89 5.15
CA PHE A 18 7.15 7.58 5.03
C PHE A 18 8.66 7.68 4.79
N GLY A 19 9.05 8.38 3.73
CA GLY A 19 10.46 8.55 3.40
C GLY A 19 11.24 9.33 4.47
N LEU A 20 10.71 10.49 4.86
CA LEU A 20 11.42 11.44 5.71
C LEU A 20 11.61 10.90 7.14
N ARG A 21 10.59 10.24 7.71
CA ARG A 21 10.71 9.63 9.04
C ARG A 21 11.71 8.48 9.04
N ILE A 22 11.78 7.67 7.97
CA ILE A 22 12.81 6.62 7.87
C ILE A 22 14.20 7.24 7.76
N VAL A 23 14.39 8.30 6.98
CA VAL A 23 15.66 9.04 6.90
C VAL A 23 16.09 9.54 8.28
N LYS A 24 15.17 10.15 9.03
CA LYS A 24 15.43 10.65 10.39
C LYS A 24 15.79 9.50 11.35
N ALA A 25 15.04 8.40 11.32
CA ALA A 25 15.28 7.23 12.16
C ALA A 25 16.62 6.53 11.88
N LEU A 26 17.13 6.61 10.64
CA LEU A 26 18.48 6.12 10.28
C LEU A 26 19.59 7.12 10.65
N GLY A 27 19.25 8.35 11.03
CA GLY A 27 20.21 9.43 11.24
C GLY A 27 20.84 9.97 9.95
N PHE A 28 20.30 9.62 8.78
CA PHE A 28 20.84 9.98 7.46
C PHE A 28 20.40 11.37 7.00
N THR A 29 20.49 12.33 7.92
CA THR A 29 20.15 13.72 7.63
C THR A 29 21.37 14.44 7.05
N ALA A 30 21.14 15.44 6.20
CA ALA A 30 22.18 16.29 5.62
C ALA A 30 23.02 16.99 6.70
N GLY A 31 22.41 17.30 7.85
CA GLY A 31 23.07 17.90 9.02
C GLY A 31 23.99 16.94 9.78
N ASN A 32 23.75 15.63 9.75
CA ASN A 32 24.54 14.65 10.50
C ASN A 32 25.84 14.31 9.77
N LYS A 33 26.92 15.04 10.08
CA LYS A 33 28.23 14.91 9.41
C LYS A 33 28.81 13.49 9.51
N GLU A 34 28.70 12.85 10.67
CA GLU A 34 29.24 11.50 10.90
C GLU A 34 28.54 10.46 10.05
N ALA A 35 27.23 10.59 9.84
CA ALA A 35 26.47 9.62 9.07
C ALA A 35 26.64 9.74 7.55
N ARG A 36 27.09 10.90 7.03
CA ARG A 36 27.20 11.19 5.58
C ARG A 36 27.92 10.12 4.79
N ILE A 37 29.01 9.58 5.35
CA ILE A 37 29.85 8.56 4.70
C ILE A 37 29.08 7.27 4.36
N HIS A 38 27.99 6.99 5.08
CA HIS A 38 27.22 5.75 4.95
C HIS A 38 26.18 5.81 3.82
N TRP A 39 25.80 7.00 3.35
CA TRP A 39 24.67 7.14 2.42
C TRP A 39 24.90 8.13 1.27
N LEU A 40 25.75 9.16 1.44
CA LEU A 40 26.11 10.08 0.36
C LEU A 40 27.21 9.51 -0.52
N LEU A 41 27.07 9.71 -1.84
CA LEU A 41 28.12 9.39 -2.80
C LEU A 41 29.37 10.25 -2.57
N ASP A 42 29.18 11.55 -2.33
CA ASP A 42 30.21 12.48 -1.90
C ASP A 42 29.86 13.04 -0.50
N PRO A 43 30.52 12.57 0.57
CA PRO A 43 30.26 13.02 1.94
C PRO A 43 30.63 14.49 2.22
N GLU A 44 31.57 15.04 1.45
CA GLU A 44 32.06 16.42 1.59
C GLU A 44 31.30 17.40 0.70
N ALA A 45 30.29 16.92 -0.04
CA ALA A 45 29.45 17.74 -0.90
C ALA A 45 28.85 18.95 -0.17
N GLY A 46 28.66 20.04 -0.92
CA GLY A 46 28.05 21.27 -0.43
C GLY A 46 26.61 21.09 0.05
N ALA A 47 26.11 22.04 0.85
CA ALA A 47 24.81 21.94 1.52
C ALA A 47 23.64 21.63 0.56
N VAL A 48 23.61 22.27 -0.61
CA VAL A 48 22.55 22.06 -1.63
C VAL A 48 22.50 20.59 -2.07
N VAL A 49 23.65 20.01 -2.41
CA VAL A 49 23.76 18.61 -2.86
C VAL A 49 23.34 17.65 -1.75
N ARG A 50 23.73 17.94 -0.49
CA ARG A 50 23.35 17.10 0.67
C ARG A 50 21.84 17.11 0.91
N GLU A 51 21.21 18.27 0.83
CA GLU A 51 19.75 18.41 0.97
C GLU A 51 19.01 17.70 -0.17
N ASP A 52 19.51 17.84 -1.41
CA ASP A 52 18.97 17.13 -2.56
C ASP A 52 19.10 15.60 -2.43
N ALA A 53 20.24 15.15 -1.92
CA ALA A 53 20.47 13.73 -1.65
C ALA A 53 19.52 13.22 -0.56
N GLN A 54 19.31 13.97 0.53
CA GLN A 54 18.38 13.59 1.59
C GLN A 54 16.95 13.45 1.05
N ARG A 55 16.50 14.40 0.22
CA ARG A 55 15.20 14.31 -0.47
C ARG A 55 15.13 13.11 -1.41
N SER A 56 16.19 12.85 -2.17
CA SER A 56 16.26 11.68 -3.05
C SER A 56 16.19 10.37 -2.26
N LEU A 57 16.90 10.28 -1.13
CA LEU A 57 16.89 9.14 -0.23
C LEU A 57 15.49 8.92 0.35
N ALA A 58 14.82 9.97 0.80
CA ALA A 58 13.45 9.89 1.30
C ALA A 58 12.50 9.28 0.25
N LYS A 59 12.60 9.69 -1.02
CA LYS A 59 11.79 9.11 -2.11
C LYS A 59 12.07 7.62 -2.32
N VAL A 60 13.35 7.21 -2.33
CA VAL A 60 13.73 5.80 -2.46
C VAL A 60 13.20 4.97 -1.29
N LEU A 61 13.34 5.47 -0.06
CA LEU A 61 12.87 4.77 1.14
C LEU A 61 11.34 4.70 1.22
N GLY A 62 10.63 5.73 0.76
CA GLY A 62 9.17 5.72 0.62
C GLY A 62 8.71 4.64 -0.36
N HIS A 63 9.33 4.55 -1.54
CA HIS A 63 9.08 3.47 -2.49
C HIS A 63 9.33 2.08 -1.88
N ARG A 64 10.47 1.91 -1.21
CA ARG A 64 10.82 0.63 -0.58
C ARG A 64 9.86 0.25 0.54
N LEU A 65 9.35 1.21 1.30
CA LEU A 65 8.31 0.94 2.30
C LEU A 65 7.03 0.41 1.67
N TRP A 66 6.51 1.06 0.61
CA TRP A 66 5.33 0.56 -0.10
C TRP A 66 5.52 -0.87 -0.63
N THR A 67 6.68 -1.15 -1.21
CA THR A 67 6.97 -2.49 -1.75
C THR A 67 7.22 -3.55 -0.67
N ASP A 68 7.59 -3.15 0.55
CA ASP A 68 7.71 -4.04 1.71
C ASP A 68 6.34 -4.40 2.31
N LEU A 69 5.36 -3.48 2.25
CA LEU A 69 3.97 -3.74 2.66
C LEU A 69 3.29 -4.82 1.83
N ARG A 70 3.75 -5.04 0.60
CA ARG A 70 3.25 -6.13 -0.24
C ARG A 70 3.53 -7.50 0.39
N ARG A 71 2.47 -8.28 0.57
CA ARG A 71 2.57 -9.70 0.92
C ARG A 71 3.21 -10.53 -0.21
N GLY A 72 4.40 -11.05 0.06
CA GLY A 72 5.14 -11.95 -0.81
C GLY A 72 5.66 -13.18 -0.05
N TRP A 73 5.94 -14.26 -0.78
CA TRP A 73 6.57 -15.46 -0.20
C TRP A 73 8.06 -15.19 0.02
N ARG A 74 8.46 -14.97 1.28
CA ARG A 74 9.85 -14.71 1.69
C ARG A 74 10.21 -15.63 2.86
N TYR A 75 10.72 -16.84 2.58
CA TYR A 75 11.03 -17.84 3.61
C TYR A 75 12.14 -17.39 4.58
N THR A 76 13.19 -16.75 4.08
CA THR A 76 14.39 -16.41 4.85
C THR A 76 14.43 -14.98 5.38
N ASN A 77 13.52 -14.12 4.90
CA ASN A 77 13.44 -12.71 5.31
C ASN A 77 11.97 -12.22 5.27
N PRO A 78 11.13 -12.64 6.23
CA PRO A 78 9.75 -12.19 6.31
C PRO A 78 9.68 -10.66 6.50
N SER A 79 8.67 -10.01 5.91
CA SER A 79 8.50 -8.56 6.08
C SER A 79 8.07 -8.22 7.51
N LEU A 80 8.22 -6.94 7.89
CA LEU A 80 7.85 -6.47 9.23
C LEU A 80 6.36 -6.70 9.54
N SER A 81 5.48 -6.65 8.53
CA SER A 81 4.06 -6.95 8.67
C SER A 81 3.82 -8.45 8.94
N VAL A 82 4.55 -9.35 8.27
CA VAL A 82 4.47 -10.80 8.52
C VAL A 82 4.93 -11.15 9.94
N LEU A 83 5.96 -10.46 10.41
CA LEU A 83 6.45 -10.59 11.79
C LEU A 83 5.55 -9.88 12.81
N LYS A 84 4.45 -9.25 12.39
CA LYS A 84 3.54 -8.46 13.24
C LYS A 84 4.24 -7.33 14.02
N LEU A 85 5.37 -6.84 13.51
CA LEU A 85 6.12 -5.71 14.09
C LEU A 85 5.52 -4.37 13.68
N ILE A 86 4.84 -4.33 12.53
CA ILE A 86 4.03 -3.21 12.06
C ILE A 86 2.64 -3.72 11.67
N ASP A 87 1.63 -2.87 11.79
CA ASP A 87 0.30 -3.09 11.24
C ASP A 87 -0.11 -1.88 10.37
N VAL A 88 -1.14 -2.06 9.56
CA VAL A 88 -1.73 -1.03 8.72
C VAL A 88 -3.13 -0.71 9.23
N ALA A 89 -3.32 0.54 9.61
CA ALA A 89 -4.63 1.13 9.86
C ALA A 89 -5.11 1.86 8.61
N PHE A 90 -6.42 1.79 8.37
CA PHE A 90 -7.09 2.54 7.33
C PHE A 90 -7.90 3.67 7.98
N ILE A 91 -7.58 4.91 7.63
CA ILE A 91 -8.26 6.10 8.15
C ILE A 91 -9.70 6.12 7.62
N GLY A 92 -10.67 6.39 8.49
CA GLY A 92 -12.09 6.41 8.15
C GLY A 92 -12.76 5.03 8.12
N LEU A 93 -12.00 3.93 8.23
CA LEU A 93 -12.57 2.57 8.16
C LEU A 93 -13.60 2.28 9.26
N ASP A 94 -13.38 2.83 10.45
CA ASP A 94 -14.28 2.67 11.60
C ASP A 94 -15.65 3.30 11.33
N GLU A 95 -15.67 4.52 10.77
CA GLU A 95 -16.89 5.22 10.41
C GLU A 95 -17.70 4.44 9.36
N VAL A 96 -17.03 3.86 8.35
CA VAL A 96 -17.69 3.01 7.34
C VAL A 96 -18.23 1.71 7.93
N ALA A 97 -17.53 1.12 8.91
CA ALA A 97 -17.97 -0.13 9.54
C ALA A 97 -19.18 0.08 10.47
N GLU A 98 -19.28 1.26 11.09
CA GLU A 98 -20.38 1.67 11.97
C GLU A 98 -21.65 2.02 11.19
N ASP A 99 -21.55 2.48 9.94
CA ASP A 99 -22.70 2.80 9.08
C ASP A 99 -23.44 1.54 8.59
N SER A 100 -24.25 0.99 9.50
CA SER A 100 -25.07 -0.20 9.24
C SER A 100 -26.11 0.01 8.15
N GLU A 101 -26.60 1.24 7.97
CA GLU A 101 -27.67 1.54 7.03
C GLU A 101 -27.17 1.44 5.59
N ARG A 102 -26.03 2.09 5.29
CA ARG A 102 -25.41 2.00 3.97
C ARG A 102 -24.95 0.59 3.63
N LEU A 103 -24.42 -0.13 4.61
CA LEU A 103 -24.02 -1.54 4.41
C LEU A 103 -25.22 -2.45 4.17
N ALA A 104 -26.34 -2.24 4.89
CA ALA A 104 -27.59 -2.99 4.68
C ALA A 104 -28.17 -2.76 3.28
N ALA A 105 -28.06 -1.52 2.76
CA ALA A 105 -28.51 -1.18 1.42
C ALA A 105 -27.71 -1.90 0.32
N ILE A 106 -26.45 -2.28 0.59
CA ILE A 106 -25.62 -3.05 -0.34
C ILE A 106 -25.91 -4.55 -0.23
N LEU A 107 -25.85 -5.09 0.98
CA LEU A 107 -26.16 -6.50 1.25
C LEU A 107 -26.70 -6.62 2.69
N PRO A 108 -27.98 -6.98 2.90
CA PRO A 108 -28.57 -7.10 4.23
C PRO A 108 -27.79 -8.03 5.18
N ASP A 109 -27.20 -9.11 4.65
CA ASP A 109 -26.40 -10.06 5.44
C ASP A 109 -25.17 -9.40 6.08
N ILE A 110 -24.57 -8.38 5.46
CA ILE A 110 -23.45 -7.63 6.05
C ILE A 110 -23.91 -6.86 7.30
N ALA A 111 -25.14 -6.33 7.27
CA ALA A 111 -25.70 -5.62 8.41
C ALA A 111 -26.02 -6.54 9.59
N THR A 112 -26.15 -7.85 9.38
CA THR A 112 -26.30 -8.80 10.49
C THR A 112 -24.98 -9.08 11.23
N LEU A 113 -23.84 -8.75 10.61
CA LEU A 113 -22.52 -8.90 11.21
C LEU A 113 -22.30 -7.84 12.29
N GLY A 114 -21.56 -8.21 13.34
CA GLY A 114 -21.10 -7.25 14.34
C GLY A 114 -20.11 -6.23 13.76
N ILE A 115 -20.00 -5.05 14.39
CA ILE A 115 -19.14 -3.95 13.93
C ILE A 115 -17.69 -4.43 13.69
N SER A 116 -17.13 -5.21 14.62
CA SER A 116 -15.79 -5.77 14.48
C SER A 116 -15.64 -6.66 13.24
N GLN A 117 -16.65 -7.47 12.89
CA GLN A 117 -16.62 -8.32 11.71
C GLN A 117 -16.71 -7.50 10.42
N ARG A 118 -17.53 -6.44 10.40
CA ARG A 118 -17.62 -5.51 9.26
C ARG A 118 -16.30 -4.78 9.04
N LYS A 119 -15.67 -4.32 10.12
CA LYS A 119 -14.34 -3.70 10.06
C LYS A 119 -13.31 -4.65 9.47
N GLU A 120 -13.26 -5.90 9.95
CA GLU A 120 -12.34 -6.91 9.42
C GLU A 120 -12.62 -7.26 7.95
N MET A 121 -13.89 -7.32 7.54
CA MET A 121 -14.28 -7.49 6.14
C MET A 121 -13.73 -6.35 5.27
N LEU A 122 -13.97 -5.09 5.65
CA LEU A 122 -13.49 -3.93 4.90
C LEU A 122 -11.95 -3.86 4.90
N LYS A 123 -11.31 -4.12 6.06
CA LYS A 123 -9.84 -4.23 6.19
C LYS A 123 -9.29 -5.30 5.26
N THR A 124 -9.98 -6.42 5.08
CA THR A 124 -9.57 -7.50 4.16
C THR A 124 -9.58 -7.04 2.70
N ILE A 125 -10.57 -6.24 2.30
CA ILE A 125 -10.66 -5.69 0.93
C ILE A 125 -9.51 -4.72 0.68
N LEU A 126 -9.34 -3.73 1.55
CA LEU A 126 -8.30 -2.70 1.42
C LEU A 126 -6.90 -3.30 1.55
N GLY A 127 -6.73 -4.26 2.47
CA GLY A 127 -5.50 -5.03 2.63
C GLY A 127 -5.16 -5.83 1.38
N ALA A 128 -6.14 -6.39 0.68
CA ALA A 128 -5.89 -7.08 -0.59
C ALA A 128 -5.47 -6.11 -1.71
N MET A 129 -5.95 -4.86 -1.72
CA MET A 129 -5.47 -3.82 -2.62
C MET A 129 -4.02 -3.43 -2.31
N LEU A 130 -3.72 -3.25 -1.02
CA LEU A 130 -2.38 -2.93 -0.55
C LEU A 130 -1.37 -4.04 -0.87
N ASP A 131 -1.72 -5.29 -0.61
CA ASP A 131 -0.95 -6.48 -0.98
C ASP A 131 -0.68 -6.54 -2.49
N GLY A 132 -1.64 -6.05 -3.29
CA GLY A 132 -1.53 -5.95 -4.73
C GLY A 132 -0.67 -4.79 -5.23
N LEU A 133 -0.33 -3.80 -4.38
CA LEU A 133 0.16 -2.47 -4.77
C LEU A 133 -0.83 -1.68 -5.64
N ALA A 134 -2.13 -1.94 -5.47
CA ALA A 134 -3.20 -1.17 -6.08
C ALA A 134 -3.43 0.12 -5.28
N VAL A 135 -2.43 1.00 -5.23
CA VAL A 135 -2.40 2.23 -4.43
C VAL A 135 -2.07 3.43 -5.29
N GLY A 136 -2.81 4.53 -5.16
CA GLY A 136 -2.70 5.74 -5.97
C GLY A 136 -1.51 6.67 -5.65
N THR A 137 -0.38 6.16 -5.15
CA THR A 137 0.80 6.99 -4.81
C THR A 137 1.75 7.19 -6.01
N GLU A 138 2.44 8.33 -6.04
CA GLU A 138 3.55 8.62 -6.95
C GLU A 138 4.78 7.74 -6.66
N ALA A 139 4.94 7.27 -5.41
CA ALA A 139 6.06 6.41 -5.03
C ALA A 139 6.04 5.04 -5.74
N LEU A 140 4.95 4.71 -6.44
CA LEU A 140 4.80 3.51 -7.26
C LEU A 140 4.63 3.84 -8.76
N ASP A 141 4.71 5.11 -9.14
CA ASP A 141 4.63 5.52 -10.53
C ASP A 141 5.97 5.31 -11.23
N LEU A 142 6.01 4.55 -12.33
CA LEU A 142 7.24 4.25 -13.04
C LEU A 142 7.94 5.50 -13.59
N THR A 143 7.18 6.47 -14.08
CA THR A 143 7.77 7.70 -14.66
C THR A 143 8.47 8.54 -13.60
N VAL A 144 7.87 8.62 -12.41
CA VAL A 144 8.45 9.28 -11.24
C VAL A 144 9.65 8.48 -10.73
N LEU A 145 9.54 7.15 -10.65
CA LEU A 145 10.59 6.26 -10.18
C LEU A 145 11.83 6.28 -11.07
N ASP A 146 11.67 6.40 -12.39
CA ASP A 146 12.82 6.52 -13.30
C ASP A 146 13.64 7.78 -13.00
N SER A 147 12.96 8.92 -12.78
CA SER A 147 13.60 10.17 -12.37
C SER A 147 14.29 10.04 -11.00
N VAL A 148 13.60 9.42 -10.03
CA VAL A 148 14.15 9.15 -8.69
C VAL A 148 15.37 8.23 -8.78
N ALA A 149 15.34 7.18 -9.60
CA ALA A 149 16.42 6.23 -9.78
C ALA A 149 17.67 6.91 -10.36
N GLN A 150 17.50 7.71 -11.44
CA GLN A 150 18.60 8.47 -12.02
C GLN A 150 19.22 9.44 -11.02
N LYS A 151 18.40 10.25 -10.32
CA LYS A 151 18.90 11.19 -9.30
C LYS A 151 19.59 10.46 -8.14
N SER A 152 19.04 9.34 -7.70
CA SER A 152 19.59 8.55 -6.59
C SER A 152 20.99 8.00 -6.90
N ARG A 153 21.26 7.55 -8.14
CA ARG A 153 22.56 7.03 -8.54
C ARG A 153 23.66 8.08 -8.58
N ASN A 154 23.30 9.34 -8.79
CA ASN A 154 24.25 10.46 -8.81
C ASN A 154 24.54 11.02 -7.41
N LEU A 155 23.71 10.72 -6.41
CA LEU A 155 23.76 11.34 -5.09
C LEU A 155 24.02 10.35 -3.94
N LEU A 156 23.62 9.09 -4.10
CA LEU A 156 23.58 8.11 -3.03
C LEU A 156 24.52 6.93 -3.30
N ARG A 157 25.06 6.34 -2.23
CA ARG A 157 25.82 5.10 -2.30
C ARG A 157 24.90 3.87 -2.27
N THR A 158 25.39 2.75 -2.77
CA THR A 158 24.79 1.43 -2.52
C THR A 158 24.75 1.14 -1.01
N PRO A 159 23.64 0.59 -0.47
CA PRO A 159 22.43 0.11 -1.16
C PRO A 159 21.31 1.14 -1.26
N TRP A 160 21.57 2.42 -1.02
CA TRP A 160 20.55 3.46 -0.87
C TRP A 160 20.06 4.06 -2.19
N SER A 161 20.81 3.91 -3.28
CA SER A 161 20.35 4.20 -4.64
C SER A 161 19.47 3.06 -5.19
N ILE A 162 18.63 3.37 -6.18
CA ILE A 162 18.00 2.36 -7.05
C ILE A 162 19.01 1.99 -8.13
N ASP A 163 19.44 0.73 -8.16
CA ASP A 163 20.47 0.27 -9.10
C ASP A 163 19.96 0.26 -10.55
N ALA A 164 20.86 0.41 -11.53
CA ALA A 164 20.47 0.38 -12.94
C ALA A 164 19.92 -0.99 -13.39
N LYS A 165 20.28 -2.07 -12.69
CA LYS A 165 19.77 -3.43 -12.92
C LYS A 165 18.55 -3.75 -12.06
N GLU A 166 18.19 -2.88 -11.11
CA GLU A 166 16.99 -3.03 -10.30
C GLU A 166 15.75 -2.78 -11.18
N THR A 167 14.70 -3.57 -10.95
CA THR A 167 13.39 -3.36 -11.59
C THR A 167 12.38 -2.95 -10.51
N PRO A 168 12.19 -1.64 -10.28
CA PRO A 168 11.25 -1.15 -9.27
C PRO A 168 9.86 -1.69 -9.51
N ARG A 169 9.14 -2.01 -8.43
CA ARG A 169 7.76 -2.47 -8.54
C ARG A 169 6.85 -1.28 -8.79
N SER A 170 6.03 -1.38 -9.83
CA SER A 170 5.08 -0.34 -10.16
C SER A 170 3.73 -0.54 -9.50
N ARG A 171 2.97 0.54 -9.52
CA ARG A 171 1.56 0.60 -9.14
C ARG A 171 0.75 -0.35 -10.01
N THR A 172 -0.19 -1.05 -9.39
CA THR A 172 -1.19 -1.86 -10.08
C THR A 172 -2.56 -1.20 -10.03
N THR A 173 -3.53 -1.80 -10.70
CA THR A 173 -4.94 -1.42 -10.61
C THR A 173 -5.79 -2.63 -10.26
N LEU A 174 -6.74 -2.47 -9.33
CA LEU A 174 -7.72 -3.50 -8.98
C LEU A 174 -8.85 -3.53 -10.01
N PHE A 175 -9.12 -4.70 -10.58
CA PHE A 175 -10.21 -4.90 -11.53
C PHE A 175 -11.21 -5.92 -11.01
N LEU A 176 -12.48 -5.50 -10.92
CA LEU A 176 -13.59 -6.39 -10.58
C LEU A 176 -13.93 -7.32 -11.78
N GLN A 177 -13.83 -6.77 -12.99
CA GLN A 177 -13.97 -7.48 -14.25
C GLN A 177 -12.74 -7.22 -15.13
N ALA A 178 -11.69 -8.00 -14.90
CA ALA A 178 -10.49 -7.94 -15.72
C ALA A 178 -10.69 -8.65 -17.07
N PRO A 179 -10.07 -8.17 -18.15
CA PRO A 179 -9.99 -8.92 -19.40
C PRO A 179 -9.38 -10.31 -19.21
N GLY A 180 -9.78 -11.23 -20.11
CA GLY A 180 -9.30 -12.60 -20.16
C GLY A 180 -7.78 -12.67 -20.38
N LYS A 181 -7.14 -13.71 -19.86
CA LYS A 181 -5.68 -13.91 -19.97
C LYS A 181 -5.19 -14.07 -21.41
N ASP A 182 -6.08 -14.50 -22.30
CA ASP A 182 -5.90 -14.61 -23.74
C ASP A 182 -5.78 -13.24 -24.44
N ARG A 183 -6.26 -12.17 -23.79
CA ARG A 183 -6.30 -10.80 -24.35
C ARG A 183 -5.29 -9.85 -23.73
N VAL A 184 -4.58 -10.27 -22.69
CA VAL A 184 -3.68 -9.41 -21.90
C VAL A 184 -2.26 -9.92 -22.00
N GLY A 185 -1.33 -9.04 -22.37
CA GLY A 185 0.09 -9.39 -22.41
C GLY A 185 0.67 -9.64 -21.02
N LEU A 186 1.77 -10.41 -20.93
CA LEU A 186 2.43 -10.71 -19.64
C LEU A 186 2.85 -9.46 -18.84
N ARG A 187 3.15 -8.34 -19.51
CA ARG A 187 3.51 -7.07 -18.85
C ARG A 187 2.29 -6.36 -18.26
N GLU A 188 1.19 -6.33 -18.99
CA GLU A 188 -0.06 -5.75 -18.52
C GLU A 188 -0.62 -6.58 -17.36
N GLU A 189 -0.52 -7.90 -17.44
CA GLU A 189 -0.91 -8.80 -16.35
C GLU A 189 -0.24 -8.44 -15.01
N GLN A 190 1.00 -7.96 -15.03
CA GLN A 190 1.74 -7.57 -13.83
C GLN A 190 1.25 -6.26 -13.21
N THR A 191 0.53 -5.43 -13.96
CA THR A 191 -0.07 -4.17 -13.48
C THR A 191 -1.52 -4.37 -13.04
N MET A 192 -2.03 -5.61 -13.03
CA MET A 192 -3.42 -5.94 -12.73
C MET A 192 -3.55 -6.75 -11.45
N VAL A 193 -4.49 -6.34 -10.59
CA VAL A 193 -4.94 -7.13 -9.44
C VAL A 193 -6.39 -7.53 -9.71
N ARG A 194 -6.66 -8.83 -9.82
CA ARG A 194 -8.02 -9.31 -10.12
C ARG A 194 -8.82 -9.53 -8.84
N ALA A 195 -10.04 -8.99 -8.84
CA ALA A 195 -11.02 -9.14 -7.76
C ALA A 195 -12.37 -9.71 -8.24
N GLY A 196 -12.43 -10.31 -9.44
CA GLY A 196 -13.62 -11.04 -9.89
C GLY A 196 -13.94 -12.27 -9.03
N HIS A 197 -15.14 -12.84 -9.18
CA HIS A 197 -15.65 -13.94 -8.34
C HIS A 197 -14.69 -15.12 -8.13
N ASN A 198 -13.98 -15.55 -9.19
CA ASN A 198 -13.05 -16.67 -9.14
C ASN A 198 -11.60 -16.28 -8.83
N SER A 199 -11.32 -15.00 -8.58
CA SER A 199 -9.97 -14.52 -8.24
C SER A 199 -9.56 -14.92 -6.83
N ARG A 200 -8.28 -14.73 -6.50
CA ARG A 200 -7.79 -14.93 -5.12
C ARG A 200 -8.54 -14.03 -4.13
N ILE A 201 -8.78 -12.77 -4.50
CA ILE A 201 -9.50 -11.79 -3.70
C ILE A 201 -10.98 -12.19 -3.57
N GLY A 202 -11.61 -12.61 -4.66
CA GLY A 202 -12.99 -13.09 -4.63
C GLY A 202 -13.19 -14.32 -3.75
N ARG A 203 -12.26 -15.28 -3.78
CA ARG A 203 -12.29 -16.43 -2.86
C ARG A 203 -11.95 -16.07 -1.41
N LEU A 204 -11.34 -14.92 -1.16
CA LEU A 204 -11.06 -14.43 0.18
C LEU A 204 -12.28 -13.72 0.77
N ILE A 205 -12.95 -12.88 -0.02
CA ILE A 205 -14.11 -12.08 0.39
C ILE A 205 -15.42 -12.88 0.35
N ASN A 206 -15.68 -13.66 -0.72
CA ASN A 206 -16.95 -14.37 -0.93
C ASN A 206 -17.06 -15.64 -0.05
N ARG A 207 -17.13 -15.43 1.26
CA ARG A 207 -17.27 -16.46 2.28
C ARG A 207 -18.33 -16.02 3.28
N ARG A 208 -19.11 -16.99 3.77
CA ARG A 208 -20.07 -16.78 4.87
C ARG A 208 -19.44 -16.13 6.10
N SER A 209 -18.19 -16.50 6.41
CA SER A 209 -17.44 -15.94 7.54
C SER A 209 -17.01 -14.47 7.37
N VAL A 210 -17.12 -13.91 6.15
CA VAL A 210 -16.63 -12.56 5.83
C VAL A 210 -17.78 -11.62 5.48
N ILE A 211 -18.68 -12.04 4.59
CA ILE A 211 -19.83 -11.22 4.13
C ILE A 211 -21.20 -11.75 4.60
N GLY A 212 -21.22 -12.69 5.56
CA GLY A 212 -22.43 -13.33 6.09
C GLY A 212 -23.00 -14.45 5.20
N THR A 213 -22.84 -14.33 3.88
CA THR A 213 -23.38 -15.29 2.90
C THR A 213 -22.36 -15.70 1.84
N LYS A 214 -22.73 -16.62 0.96
CA LYS A 214 -21.95 -16.97 -0.24
C LYS A 214 -22.77 -16.57 -1.47
N LEU A 215 -22.26 -15.63 -2.24
CA LEU A 215 -22.93 -15.04 -3.38
C LEU A 215 -22.60 -15.80 -4.68
N GLY A 216 -23.54 -15.78 -5.62
CA GLY A 216 -23.29 -16.14 -7.02
C GLY A 216 -22.39 -15.12 -7.71
N LYS A 217 -22.01 -15.40 -8.97
CA LYS A 217 -21.09 -14.53 -9.73
C LYS A 217 -21.62 -13.10 -9.86
N ASP A 218 -22.86 -12.93 -10.28
CA ASP A 218 -23.42 -11.62 -10.62
C ASP A 218 -23.74 -10.81 -9.36
N ASP A 219 -24.30 -11.47 -8.33
CA ASP A 219 -24.52 -10.86 -7.01
C ASP A 219 -23.21 -10.41 -6.37
N TYR A 220 -22.16 -11.25 -6.44
CA TYR A 220 -20.84 -10.89 -5.93
C TYR A 220 -20.28 -9.65 -6.60
N LEU A 221 -20.38 -9.56 -7.94
CA LEU A 221 -19.87 -8.40 -8.68
C LEU A 221 -20.66 -7.14 -8.36
N THR A 222 -21.98 -7.26 -8.20
CA THR A 222 -22.86 -6.16 -7.81
C THR A 222 -22.48 -5.64 -6.43
N VAL A 223 -22.43 -6.53 -5.43
CA VAL A 223 -22.08 -6.19 -4.04
C VAL A 223 -20.69 -5.59 -3.95
N LEU A 224 -19.68 -6.20 -4.58
CA LEU A 224 -18.32 -5.68 -4.52
C LEU A 224 -18.19 -4.33 -5.24
N THR A 225 -18.92 -4.11 -6.33
CA THR A 225 -18.94 -2.79 -7.02
C THR A 225 -19.52 -1.73 -6.09
N SER A 226 -20.67 -2.01 -5.46
CA SER A 226 -21.30 -1.07 -4.53
C SER A 226 -20.45 -0.81 -3.27
N LEU A 227 -19.72 -1.82 -2.77
CA LEU A 227 -18.74 -1.63 -1.69
C LEU A 227 -17.59 -0.72 -2.13
N MET A 228 -17.03 -0.91 -3.32
CA MET A 228 -15.96 -0.06 -3.85
C MET A 228 -16.45 1.38 -4.09
N GLU A 229 -17.69 1.56 -4.53
CA GLU A 229 -18.31 2.88 -4.66
C GLU A 229 -18.53 3.57 -3.31
N LEU A 230 -18.98 2.83 -2.29
CA LEU A 230 -19.08 3.35 -0.92
C LEU A 230 -17.70 3.79 -0.42
N LEU A 231 -16.69 2.92 -0.50
CA LEU A 231 -15.32 3.24 -0.11
C LEU A 231 -14.74 4.44 -0.89
N ALA A 232 -15.18 4.65 -2.13
CA ALA A 232 -14.73 5.78 -2.93
C ALA A 232 -15.37 7.10 -2.49
N ARG A 233 -16.66 7.09 -2.12
CA ARG A 233 -17.34 8.26 -1.54
C ARG A 233 -16.70 8.69 -0.22
N GLU A 234 -16.24 7.72 0.55
CA GLU A 234 -15.53 7.91 1.82
C GLU A 234 -14.02 8.21 1.63
N GLY A 235 -13.53 8.29 0.39
CA GLY A 235 -12.16 8.67 0.07
C GLY A 235 -11.09 7.61 0.35
N LEU A 236 -11.47 6.39 0.73
CA LEU A 236 -10.54 5.28 0.96
C LEU A 236 -9.97 4.73 -0.36
N VAL A 237 -10.73 4.80 -1.45
CA VAL A 237 -10.31 4.34 -2.78
C VAL A 237 -10.72 5.35 -3.85
N SER A 238 -10.11 5.27 -5.02
CA SER A 238 -10.46 6.07 -6.19
C SER A 238 -10.65 5.19 -7.42
N ARG A 239 -11.62 5.56 -8.26
CA ARG A 239 -11.81 4.95 -9.57
C ARG A 239 -10.74 5.49 -10.53
N VAL A 240 -10.20 4.61 -11.36
CA VAL A 240 -9.21 4.97 -12.39
C VAL A 240 -9.62 4.39 -13.72
N ASP A 241 -9.61 5.24 -14.74
CA ASP A 241 -9.78 4.83 -16.14
C ASP A 241 -8.42 4.37 -16.65
N VAL A 242 -8.34 3.09 -17.04
CA VAL A 242 -7.11 2.51 -17.59
C VAL A 242 -7.16 2.52 -19.12
N ASP A 243 -8.33 2.30 -19.69
CA ASP A 243 -8.66 2.53 -21.08
C ASP A 243 -10.16 2.86 -21.21
N ALA A 244 -10.64 3.21 -22.40
CA ALA A 244 -12.02 3.63 -22.67
C ALA A 244 -13.09 2.64 -22.17
N GLU A 245 -12.77 1.34 -22.15
CA GLU A 245 -13.69 0.28 -21.72
C GLU A 245 -13.28 -0.38 -20.39
N LEU A 246 -12.13 0.01 -19.81
CA LEU A 246 -11.55 -0.67 -18.67
C LEU A 246 -11.30 0.28 -17.51
N GLN A 247 -12.18 0.15 -16.51
CA GLN A 247 -12.10 0.91 -15.26
C GLN A 247 -11.68 0.00 -14.12
N GLY A 248 -10.88 0.55 -13.21
CA GLY A 248 -10.46 -0.14 -12.02
C GLY A 248 -10.39 0.78 -10.82
N TRP A 249 -9.77 0.27 -9.76
CA TRP A 249 -9.72 0.96 -8.47
C TRP A 249 -8.32 0.98 -7.92
N ARG A 250 -8.02 2.05 -7.18
CA ARG A 250 -6.79 2.19 -6.40
C ARG A 250 -7.11 2.70 -5.00
N LEU A 251 -6.40 2.16 -4.02
CA LEU A 251 -6.44 2.62 -2.64
C LEU A 251 -5.86 4.04 -2.57
N SER A 252 -6.52 4.91 -1.83
CA SER A 252 -5.99 6.24 -1.55
C SER A 252 -4.77 6.12 -0.62
N PRO A 253 -3.60 6.65 -0.99
CA PRO A 253 -2.42 6.58 -0.12
C PRO A 253 -2.63 7.31 1.21
N SER A 254 -3.41 8.40 1.21
CA SER A 254 -3.72 9.15 2.44
C SER A 254 -4.57 8.37 3.43
N ALA A 255 -5.29 7.33 2.97
CA ALA A 255 -6.05 6.45 3.85
C ALA A 255 -5.16 5.43 4.58
N VAL A 256 -3.89 5.27 4.18
CA VAL A 256 -2.99 4.27 4.75
C VAL A 256 -2.16 4.88 5.87
N ARG A 257 -2.22 4.26 7.05
CA ARG A 257 -1.40 4.62 8.20
C ARG A 257 -0.63 3.40 8.70
N ILE A 258 0.68 3.52 8.86
CA ILE A 258 1.50 2.45 9.44
C ILE A 258 1.64 2.69 10.94
N ILE A 259 1.30 1.68 11.73
CA ILE A 259 1.32 1.73 13.19
C ILE A 259 2.16 0.59 13.76
N PRO A 260 2.59 0.66 15.04
CA PRO A 260 3.19 -0.46 15.74
C PRO A 260 2.29 -1.70 15.69
N GLY A 261 2.89 -2.84 15.36
CA GLY A 261 2.17 -4.10 15.27
C GLY A 261 1.95 -4.77 16.63
N GLU A 262 1.10 -5.81 16.64
CA GLU A 262 0.74 -6.59 17.83
C GLU A 262 1.96 -7.10 18.61
N ALA A 263 3.01 -7.56 17.92
CA ALA A 263 4.20 -8.11 18.58
C ALA A 263 4.96 -7.07 19.42
N ILE A 264 4.80 -5.78 19.13
CA ILE A 264 5.37 -4.68 19.92
C ILE A 264 4.47 -4.36 21.11
N ARG A 265 3.15 -4.30 20.90
CA ARG A 265 2.17 -3.91 21.93
C ARG A 265 2.05 -4.90 23.09
N VAL A 266 2.30 -6.18 22.84
CA VAL A 266 2.26 -7.24 23.86
C VAL A 266 3.55 -7.30 24.68
N GLY A 267 4.64 -6.69 24.20
CA GLY A 267 5.96 -6.72 24.83
C GLY A 267 6.28 -5.55 25.76
N THR A 268 5.34 -4.61 25.94
CA THR A 268 5.39 -3.48 26.88
C THR A 268 4.44 -3.71 28.05
#